data_AF-A0A7L9FIW1-F1
#
_entry.id   AF-A0A7L9FIW1-F1
#
_cell.length_a   1.000
_cell.length_b   1.000
_cell.length_c   1.000
_cell.angle_alpha   90.00
_cell.angle_beta   90.00
_cell.angle_gamma   90.00
#
_symmetry.space_group_name_H-M   'P 1'
#
loop_
_entity.id
_entity.type
_entity.pdbx_description
1 polymer ?
#
loop_
_entity_poly.entity_id
_entity_poly.type
_entity_poly.pdbx_seq_one_letter_code
_entity_poly.pdbx_strand_id
1 'polypeptide(L)'
;MVSLATLKAVRLTPTLVVRFMLLPLHRVRNPCLYCPGICLTACPTFLASGNLAMSPLGYSRNINLGREKCVKCWRCVRECPLGYPLPETFHDTPIKLTLSIAKEGKPTLVVSEGLEESIGTKLAEKYGLGLAVVRGITERYTEGRRVEISSLRKVLKTLRHRDPVAMSPEVAHSLGIPFLLEMPELLKPVSFTGRVHVPCLILDKGERVLRSLEKVNINVTEVVVDKCIKVSSVEPDTLYLCPRATLHNAKTIFDLMLSDG
;
A
#
# COMPACT_ATOMS: atom_id res chain seq x y z
N MET A 1 -0.38 -12.92 -15.50
CA MET A 1 -1.30 -14.07 -15.74
C MET A 1 -1.72 -14.65 -14.40
N VAL A 2 -3.00 -14.59 -14.05
CA VAL A 2 -3.52 -15.20 -12.82
C VAL A 2 -3.57 -16.72 -13.02
N SER A 3 -2.81 -17.47 -12.23
CA SER A 3 -2.80 -18.94 -12.29
C SER A 3 -4.18 -19.49 -11.93
N LEU A 4 -4.75 -20.31 -12.82
CA LEU A 4 -6.01 -21.05 -12.62
C LEU A 4 -6.01 -21.96 -11.39
N ALA A 5 -4.85 -22.26 -10.80
CA ALA A 5 -4.74 -23.07 -9.59
C ALA A 5 -5.37 -22.40 -8.35
N THR A 6 -5.39 -21.06 -8.29
CA THR A 6 -5.92 -20.31 -7.14
C THR A 6 -7.46 -20.22 -7.13
N LEU A 7 -8.12 -20.61 -8.22
CA LEU A 7 -9.59 -20.62 -8.37
C LEU A 7 -10.26 -21.91 -7.85
N LYS A 8 -9.50 -22.87 -7.29
CA LYS A 8 -10.04 -24.16 -6.84
C LYS A 8 -11.03 -24.09 -5.66
N ALA A 9 -11.25 -22.93 -5.05
CA ALA A 9 -12.14 -22.81 -3.89
C ALA A 9 -13.54 -22.25 -4.19
N VAL A 10 -13.87 -21.83 -5.42
CA VAL A 10 -15.18 -21.21 -5.65
C VAL A 10 -15.84 -21.67 -6.95
N ARG A 11 -16.98 -22.38 -6.80
CA ARG A 11 -17.86 -22.77 -7.91
C ARG A 11 -18.34 -21.52 -8.65
N LEU A 12 -17.75 -21.23 -9.80
CA LEU A 12 -18.26 -20.25 -10.75
C LEU A 12 -19.59 -20.76 -11.31
N THR A 13 -20.71 -20.12 -10.96
CA THR A 13 -22.01 -20.43 -11.55
C THR A 13 -22.19 -19.70 -12.89
N PRO A 14 -22.97 -20.25 -13.84
CA PRO A 14 -23.26 -19.57 -15.11
C PRO A 14 -23.82 -18.15 -14.91
N THR A 15 -24.67 -17.96 -13.90
CA THR A 15 -25.21 -16.65 -13.52
C THR A 15 -24.12 -15.67 -13.09
N LEU A 16 -23.07 -16.16 -12.43
CA LEU A 16 -21.91 -15.35 -12.07
C LEU A 16 -21.16 -14.90 -13.32
N VAL A 17 -20.87 -15.83 -14.25
CA VAL A 17 -20.14 -15.53 -15.49
C VAL A 17 -20.87 -14.45 -16.30
N VAL A 18 -22.19 -14.57 -16.44
CA VAL A 18 -23.03 -13.56 -17.11
C VAL A 18 -22.96 -12.21 -16.39
N ARG A 19 -23.08 -12.19 -15.05
CA ARG A 19 -22.93 -10.94 -14.28
C ARG A 19 -21.57 -10.29 -14.48
N PHE A 20 -20.49 -11.08 -14.52
CA PHE A 20 -19.14 -10.62 -14.79
C PHE A 20 -18.96 -10.05 -16.19
N MET A 21 -19.50 -10.72 -17.23
CA MET A 21 -19.45 -10.22 -18.60
C MET A 21 -20.21 -8.90 -18.79
N LEU A 22 -21.27 -8.68 -18.00
CA LEU A 22 -22.07 -7.45 -18.06
C LEU A 22 -21.55 -6.33 -17.14
N LEU A 23 -20.51 -6.57 -16.32
CA LEU A 23 -19.91 -5.56 -15.44
C LEU A 23 -19.45 -4.28 -16.17
N PRO A 24 -18.81 -4.34 -17.35
CA PRO A 24 -18.40 -3.13 -18.08
C PRO A 24 -19.60 -2.27 -18.53
N LEU A 25 -20.79 -2.87 -18.64
CA LEU A 25 -21.99 -2.25 -19.18
C LEU A 25 -22.97 -1.77 -18.10
N HIS A 26 -22.80 -2.19 -16.85
CA HIS A 26 -23.67 -1.82 -15.74
C HIS A 26 -22.91 -1.14 -14.60
N ARG A 27 -23.32 0.09 -14.25
CA ARG A 27 -22.99 0.68 -12.95
C ARG A 27 -23.71 -0.11 -11.86
N VAL A 28 -23.00 -1.03 -11.22
CA VAL A 28 -23.56 -1.83 -10.13
C VAL A 28 -23.89 -0.90 -8.96
N ARG A 29 -25.19 -0.74 -8.68
CA ARG A 29 -25.70 0.11 -7.58
C ARG A 29 -25.51 -0.50 -6.19
N ASN A 30 -25.24 -1.80 -6.09
CA ASN A 30 -24.98 -2.52 -4.84
C ASN A 30 -23.48 -2.79 -4.68
N PRO A 31 -22.87 -2.49 -3.51
CA PRO A 31 -21.41 -2.42 -3.40
C PRO A 31 -20.68 -3.76 -3.60
N CYS A 32 -21.36 -4.90 -3.43
CA CYS A 32 -20.79 -6.23 -3.57
C CYS A 32 -21.76 -7.16 -4.31
N LEU A 33 -21.29 -7.83 -5.36
CA LEU A 33 -22.08 -8.82 -6.12
C LEU A 33 -21.96 -10.24 -5.59
N TYR A 34 -21.30 -10.44 -4.44
CA TYR A 34 -20.92 -11.77 -3.94
C TYR A 34 -20.19 -12.57 -5.02
N CYS A 35 -19.17 -11.92 -5.58
CA CYS A 35 -18.21 -12.55 -6.49
C CYS A 35 -17.59 -13.81 -5.85
N PRO A 36 -16.88 -14.66 -6.62
CA PRO A 36 -16.46 -15.97 -6.17
C PRO A 36 -15.23 -15.85 -5.25
N GLY A 37 -15.37 -15.15 -4.13
CA GLY A 37 -14.34 -15.03 -3.10
C GLY A 37 -13.05 -14.32 -3.52
N ILE A 38 -13.03 -13.56 -4.63
CA ILE A 38 -11.79 -12.93 -5.15
C ILE A 38 -11.07 -12.08 -4.07
N CYS A 39 -11.84 -11.25 -3.36
CA CYS A 39 -11.27 -10.45 -2.28
C CYS A 39 -10.85 -11.28 -1.05
N LEU A 40 -11.44 -12.47 -0.85
CA LEU A 40 -11.07 -13.40 0.22
C LEU A 40 -9.69 -14.00 -0.02
N THR A 41 -9.45 -14.52 -1.23
CA THR A 41 -8.13 -15.03 -1.64
C THR A 41 -7.08 -13.93 -1.66
N ALA A 42 -7.51 -12.68 -1.84
CA ALA A 42 -6.79 -11.43 -1.64
C ALA A 42 -6.26 -11.13 -0.22
N CYS A 43 -6.96 -11.62 0.80
CA CYS A 43 -6.88 -11.06 2.15
C CYS A 43 -5.89 -11.81 3.05
N PRO A 44 -4.78 -11.18 3.49
CA PRO A 44 -3.78 -11.85 4.31
C PRO A 44 -4.34 -12.32 5.66
N THR A 45 -5.26 -11.57 6.27
CA THR A 45 -5.88 -11.98 7.55
C THR A 45 -6.72 -13.25 7.38
N PHE A 46 -7.46 -13.36 6.28
CA PHE A 46 -8.24 -14.57 6.00
C PHE A 46 -7.32 -15.75 5.65
N LEU A 47 -6.32 -15.54 4.80
CA LEU A 47 -5.35 -16.58 4.42
C LEU A 47 -4.59 -17.14 5.64
N ALA A 48 -4.26 -16.29 6.61
CA ALA A 48 -3.55 -16.71 7.82
C ALA A 48 -4.47 -17.42 8.83
N SER A 49 -5.74 -17.01 8.94
CA SER A 49 -6.62 -17.50 10.00
C SER A 49 -7.62 -18.58 9.57
N GLY A 50 -7.94 -18.68 8.28
CA GLY A 50 -9.04 -19.49 7.75
C GLY A 50 -10.44 -19.03 8.21
N ASN A 51 -10.55 -17.96 9.00
CA ASN A 51 -11.81 -17.55 9.61
C ASN A 51 -12.56 -16.58 8.69
N LEU A 52 -13.71 -17.01 8.17
CA LEU A 52 -14.55 -16.22 7.26
C LEU A 52 -15.05 -14.91 7.90
N ALA A 53 -15.21 -14.85 9.22
CA ALA A 53 -15.53 -13.61 9.92
C ALA A 53 -14.37 -12.59 9.84
N MET A 54 -13.12 -13.07 9.82
CA MET A 54 -11.91 -12.26 9.64
C MET A 54 -11.51 -12.14 8.17
N SER A 55 -12.47 -11.77 7.33
CA SER A 55 -12.30 -11.61 5.89
C SER A 55 -13.05 -10.38 5.36
N PRO A 56 -12.80 -9.92 4.13
CA PRO A 56 -13.55 -8.81 3.53
C PRO A 56 -15.07 -9.01 3.57
N LEU A 57 -15.55 -10.25 3.39
CA LEU A 57 -16.97 -10.56 3.51
C LEU A 57 -17.47 -10.37 4.95
N GLY A 58 -16.73 -10.87 5.94
CA GLY A 58 -17.04 -10.69 7.35
C GLY A 58 -17.04 -9.22 7.76
N TYR A 59 -16.01 -8.47 7.37
CA TYR A 59 -15.89 -7.03 7.66
C TYR A 59 -16.98 -6.19 7.00
N SER A 60 -17.44 -6.59 5.81
CA SER A 60 -18.57 -5.90 5.15
C SER A 60 -19.90 -6.06 5.89
N ARG A 61 -20.05 -7.14 6.67
CA ARG A 61 -21.25 -7.42 7.48
C ARG A 61 -21.13 -6.89 8.91
N ASN A 62 -19.91 -6.81 9.43
CA ASN A 62 -19.62 -6.28 10.75
C ASN A 62 -18.49 -5.26 10.66
N ILE A 63 -18.87 -3.99 10.54
CA ILE A 63 -17.94 -2.86 10.40
C ILE A 63 -17.02 -2.75 11.62
N ASN A 64 -17.53 -2.96 12.84
CA ASN A 64 -16.71 -2.88 14.06
C ASN A 64 -15.58 -3.91 14.04
N LEU A 65 -15.88 -5.14 13.60
CA LEU A 65 -14.85 -6.15 13.39
C LEU A 65 -13.84 -5.71 12.33
N GLY A 66 -14.28 -5.05 11.26
CA GLY A 66 -13.40 -4.43 10.25
C GLY A 66 -12.48 -3.37 10.84
N ARG A 67 -13.01 -2.46 11.67
CA ARG A 67 -12.23 -1.42 12.37
C ARG A 67 -11.12 -2.03 13.21
N GLU A 68 -11.41 -3.10 13.94
CA GLU A 68 -10.47 -3.70 14.88
C GLU A 68 -9.49 -4.68 14.24
N LYS A 69 -9.97 -5.57 13.34
CA LYS A 69 -9.22 -6.75 12.89
C LYS A 69 -8.71 -6.65 11.46
N CYS A 70 -9.26 -5.75 10.63
CA CYS A 70 -8.72 -5.55 9.29
C CYS A 70 -7.33 -4.89 9.38
N VAL A 71 -6.35 -5.43 8.66
CA VAL A 71 -4.99 -4.84 8.57
C VAL A 71 -4.89 -3.67 7.60
N LYS A 72 -6.00 -3.37 6.91
CA LYS A 72 -6.16 -2.23 5.99
C LYS A 72 -5.06 -2.18 4.93
N CYS A 73 -4.90 -3.29 4.23
CA CYS A 73 -3.91 -3.48 3.16
C CYS A 73 -4.43 -3.13 1.75
N TRP A 74 -5.72 -2.78 1.63
CA TRP A 74 -6.41 -2.49 0.36
C TRP A 74 -6.33 -3.57 -0.75
N ARG A 75 -5.73 -4.75 -0.50
CA ARG A 75 -5.72 -5.85 -1.47
C ARG A 75 -7.13 -6.22 -1.91
N CYS A 76 -8.08 -6.29 -0.97
CA CYS A 76 -9.47 -6.56 -1.28
C CYS A 76 -10.11 -5.53 -2.23
N VAL A 77 -9.67 -4.27 -2.17
CA VAL A 77 -10.16 -3.19 -3.05
C VAL A 77 -9.56 -3.35 -4.44
N ARG A 78 -8.25 -3.58 -4.52
CA ARG A 78 -7.55 -3.76 -5.80
C ARG A 78 -8.07 -4.97 -6.58
N GLU A 79 -8.24 -6.10 -5.90
CA GLU A 79 -8.72 -7.33 -6.54
C GLU A 79 -10.24 -7.29 -6.79
N CYS A 80 -10.97 -6.32 -6.23
CA CYS A 80 -12.39 -6.18 -6.47
C CYS A 80 -12.62 -5.65 -7.89
N PRO A 81 -13.37 -6.37 -8.76
CA PRO A 81 -13.72 -5.89 -10.10
C PRO A 81 -14.52 -4.59 -10.10
N LEU A 82 -15.18 -4.28 -8.98
CA LEU A 82 -15.95 -3.05 -8.79
C LEU A 82 -15.16 -1.95 -8.09
N GLY A 83 -13.92 -2.22 -7.68
CA GLY A 83 -13.12 -1.29 -6.87
C GLY A 83 -13.78 -0.91 -5.55
N TYR A 84 -14.60 -1.79 -4.96
CA TYR A 84 -15.35 -1.45 -3.75
C TYR A 84 -14.39 -1.09 -2.59
N PRO A 85 -14.43 0.14 -2.06
CA PRO A 85 -13.43 0.63 -1.10
C PRO A 85 -13.78 0.19 0.31
N LEU A 86 -13.87 -1.13 0.56
CA LEU A 86 -14.33 -1.70 1.82
C LEU A 86 -13.67 -1.08 3.07
N PRO A 87 -12.34 -0.87 3.14
CA PRO A 87 -11.76 -0.26 4.33
C PRO A 87 -12.36 1.12 4.61
N GLU A 88 -12.61 1.93 3.58
CA GLU A 88 -13.16 3.29 3.69
C GLU A 88 -14.60 3.33 4.19
N THR A 89 -15.33 2.20 4.15
CA THR A 89 -16.70 2.11 4.64
C THR A 89 -16.76 1.83 6.13
N PHE A 90 -15.61 1.64 6.78
CA PHE A 90 -15.59 1.40 8.21
C PHE A 90 -15.93 2.66 9.01
N HIS A 91 -15.78 3.85 8.45
CA HIS A 91 -16.05 5.11 9.15
C HIS A 91 -16.74 6.10 8.21
N ASP A 92 -17.73 6.82 8.72
CA ASP A 92 -18.46 7.82 7.93
C ASP A 92 -17.69 9.14 7.79
N THR A 93 -16.85 9.43 8.78
CA THR A 93 -16.06 10.66 8.86
C THR A 93 -14.78 10.57 8.04
N PRO A 94 -14.57 11.45 7.05
CA PRO A 94 -13.32 11.49 6.31
C PRO A 94 -12.20 12.06 7.19
N ILE A 95 -10.96 11.69 6.90
CA ILE A 95 -9.78 12.39 7.40
C ILE A 95 -9.46 13.60 6.53
N LYS A 96 -8.92 14.64 7.16
CA LYS A 96 -8.44 15.84 6.48
C LYS A 96 -6.93 15.79 6.36
N LEU A 97 -6.41 15.94 5.15
CA LEU A 97 -4.98 16.03 4.91
C LEU A 97 -4.50 17.47 5.10
N THR A 98 -3.38 17.64 5.80
CA THR A 98 -2.65 18.90 5.88
C THR A 98 -1.20 18.67 5.49
N LEU A 99 -0.62 19.66 4.79
CA LEU A 99 0.74 19.61 4.27
C LEU A 99 1.56 20.72 4.90
N SER A 100 2.75 20.38 5.38
CA SER A 100 3.80 21.32 5.76
C SER A 100 5.01 21.13 4.86
N ILE A 101 5.62 22.21 4.38
CA ILE A 101 6.89 22.16 3.67
C ILE A 101 7.99 22.39 4.71
N ALA A 102 8.72 21.34 5.04
CA ALA A 102 9.78 21.38 6.04
C ALA A 102 11.12 21.82 5.44
N LYS A 103 11.36 21.52 4.16
CA LYS A 103 12.57 21.92 3.43
C LYS A 103 12.24 22.17 1.97
N GLU A 104 12.67 23.31 1.46
CA GLU A 104 12.55 23.65 0.04
C GLU A 104 13.51 22.79 -0.82
N GLY A 105 13.07 22.39 -2.02
CA GLY A 105 13.88 21.58 -2.93
C GLY A 105 13.05 20.86 -4.00
N LYS A 106 13.73 20.37 -5.04
CA LYS A 106 13.13 19.58 -6.12
C LYS A 106 14.12 18.50 -6.56
N PRO A 107 13.72 17.21 -6.62
CA PRO A 107 12.42 16.68 -6.21
C PRO A 107 12.16 16.79 -4.71
N THR A 108 10.89 16.76 -4.31
CA THR A 108 10.46 16.84 -2.91
C THR A 108 10.02 15.46 -2.43
N LEU A 109 10.70 14.94 -1.39
CA LEU A 109 10.29 13.74 -0.69
C LEU A 109 9.07 14.05 0.19
N VAL A 110 7.98 13.31 -0.01
CA VAL A 110 6.72 13.45 0.73
C VAL A 110 6.59 12.30 1.73
N VAL A 111 6.41 12.65 3.01
CA VAL A 111 6.42 11.71 4.13
C VAL A 111 5.16 11.84 4.98
N SER A 112 4.73 10.75 5.61
CA SER A 112 3.62 10.80 6.57
C SER A 112 4.09 11.23 7.96
N GLU A 113 3.40 12.20 8.55
CA GLU A 113 3.60 12.61 9.95
C GLU A 113 3.43 11.42 10.89
N GLY A 114 4.29 11.34 11.91
CA GLY A 114 4.25 10.31 12.96
C GLY A 114 4.73 8.91 12.54
N LEU A 115 4.86 8.63 11.24
CA LEU A 115 5.34 7.32 10.76
C LEU A 115 6.74 7.42 10.15
N GLU A 116 6.96 8.37 9.25
CA GLU A 116 8.15 8.42 8.40
C GLU A 116 9.00 9.66 8.65
N GLU A 117 8.49 10.66 9.36
CA GLU A 117 9.08 12.00 9.45
C GLU A 117 10.57 11.98 9.81
N SER A 118 10.96 11.24 10.85
CA SER A 118 12.37 11.18 11.27
C SER A 118 13.29 10.55 10.20
N ILE A 119 12.88 9.44 9.60
CA ILE A 119 13.65 8.74 8.56
C ILE A 119 13.67 9.60 7.28
N GLY A 120 12.54 10.22 6.95
CA GLY A 120 12.34 11.11 5.83
C GLY A 120 13.24 12.35 5.87
N THR A 121 13.36 12.99 7.03
CA THR A 121 14.30 14.11 7.23
C THR A 121 15.73 13.68 6.94
N LYS A 122 16.19 12.57 7.53
CA LYS A 122 17.54 12.04 7.31
C LYS A 122 17.80 11.71 5.84
N LEU A 123 16.83 11.11 5.15
CA LEU A 123 16.94 10.81 3.72
C LEU A 123 16.97 12.10 2.88
N ALA A 124 16.07 13.06 3.14
CA ALA A 124 16.05 14.33 2.42
C ALA A 124 17.34 15.14 2.60
N GLU A 125 17.99 15.04 3.76
CA GLU A 125 19.33 15.58 3.99
C GLU A 125 20.40 14.80 3.20
N LYS A 126 20.48 13.48 3.38
CA LYS A 126 21.49 12.62 2.75
C LYS A 126 21.49 12.68 1.22
N TYR A 127 20.31 12.86 0.62
CA TYR A 127 20.10 12.89 -0.83
C TYR A 127 19.89 14.31 -1.39
N GLY A 128 19.95 15.35 -0.56
CA GLY A 128 19.78 16.74 -1.03
C GLY A 128 18.38 17.05 -1.56
N LEU A 129 17.35 16.34 -1.11
CA LEU A 129 15.96 16.50 -1.56
C LEU A 129 15.24 17.60 -0.77
N GLY A 130 14.15 18.13 -1.35
CA GLY A 130 13.13 18.85 -0.59
C GLY A 130 12.36 17.91 0.34
N LEU A 131 11.67 18.44 1.35
CA LEU A 131 10.89 17.66 2.30
C LEU A 131 9.50 18.27 2.52
N ALA A 132 8.48 17.43 2.38
CA ALA A 132 7.09 17.73 2.64
C ALA A 132 6.51 16.71 3.63
N VAL A 133 5.90 17.19 4.70
CA VAL A 133 5.24 16.35 5.71
C VAL A 133 3.73 16.45 5.54
N VAL A 134 3.07 15.29 5.40
CA VAL A 134 1.61 15.20 5.26
C VAL A 134 1.01 14.51 6.48
N ARG A 135 0.09 15.19 7.14
CA ARG A 135 -0.69 14.66 8.26
C ARG A 135 -1.98 14.01 7.77
N GLY A 136 -2.44 13.00 8.53
CA GLY A 136 -3.68 12.27 8.30
C GLY A 136 -3.52 10.91 7.60
N ILE A 137 -2.43 10.70 6.85
CA ILE A 137 -2.20 9.44 6.12
C ILE A 137 -2.13 8.23 7.08
N THR A 138 -1.45 8.37 8.22
CA THR A 138 -1.39 7.34 9.27
C THR A 138 -2.78 6.91 9.76
N GLU A 139 -3.69 7.87 9.95
CA GLU A 139 -5.07 7.64 10.42
C GLU A 139 -5.86 6.83 9.37
N ARG A 140 -5.73 7.17 8.08
CA ARG A 140 -6.35 6.40 6.98
C ARG A 140 -6.00 4.92 7.03
N TYR A 141 -4.73 4.56 7.24
CA TYR A 141 -4.30 3.15 7.24
C TYR A 141 -4.35 2.45 8.58
N THR A 142 -4.64 3.19 9.66
CA THR A 142 -4.82 2.62 10.99
C THR A 142 -6.31 2.36 11.25
N GLU A 143 -7.17 3.29 10.83
CA GLU A 143 -8.60 3.24 11.06
C GLU A 143 -9.41 2.80 9.83
N GLY A 144 -8.89 2.97 8.63
CA GLY A 144 -9.67 2.73 7.40
C GLY A 144 -10.56 3.91 7.03
N ARG A 145 -10.17 5.15 7.32
CA ARG A 145 -10.98 6.32 6.95
C ARG A 145 -10.71 6.77 5.51
N ARG A 146 -11.76 7.20 4.80
CA ARG A 146 -11.62 7.86 3.50
C ARG A 146 -10.94 9.23 3.64
N VAL A 147 -10.30 9.70 2.58
CA VAL A 147 -9.70 11.04 2.53
C VAL A 147 -10.73 12.06 2.05
N GLU A 148 -10.77 13.22 2.71
CA GLU A 148 -11.54 14.37 2.26
C GLU A 148 -10.98 14.93 0.94
N ILE A 149 -11.80 14.91 -0.12
CA ILE A 149 -11.40 15.28 -1.49
C ILE A 149 -10.88 16.72 -1.58
N SER A 150 -11.50 17.67 -0.88
CA SER A 150 -11.09 19.08 -0.87
C SER A 150 -9.67 19.25 -0.29
N SER A 151 -9.37 18.56 0.80
CA SER A 151 -8.04 18.56 1.43
C SER A 151 -6.99 17.93 0.51
N LEU A 152 -7.29 16.79 -0.11
CA LEU A 152 -6.40 16.13 -1.07
C LEU A 152 -6.06 17.04 -2.25
N ARG A 153 -7.07 17.68 -2.85
CA ARG A 153 -6.86 18.64 -3.94
C ARG A 153 -5.96 19.80 -3.53
N LYS A 154 -6.13 20.32 -2.30
CA LYS A 154 -5.29 21.40 -1.77
C LYS A 154 -3.84 20.94 -1.63
N VAL A 155 -3.60 19.77 -1.05
CA VAL A 155 -2.25 19.17 -0.90
C VAL A 155 -1.59 18.97 -2.27
N LEU A 156 -2.30 18.36 -3.23
CA LEU A 156 -1.77 18.11 -4.57
C LEU A 156 -1.49 19.39 -5.34
N LYS A 157 -2.34 20.42 -5.21
CA LYS A 157 -2.10 21.73 -5.82
C LYS A 157 -0.77 22.33 -5.34
N THR A 158 -0.47 22.23 -4.05
CA THR A 158 0.78 22.72 -3.47
C THR A 158 1.99 21.89 -3.92
N LEU A 159 1.85 20.57 -4.00
CA LEU A 159 2.94 19.66 -4.36
C LEU A 159 3.29 19.65 -5.86
N ARG A 160 2.35 20.00 -6.76
CA ARG A 160 2.49 19.85 -8.22
C ARG A 160 3.78 20.45 -8.79
N HIS A 161 4.23 21.58 -8.25
CA HIS A 161 5.41 22.30 -8.77
C HIS A 161 6.74 21.80 -8.18
N ARG A 162 6.68 20.85 -7.25
CA ARG A 162 7.81 20.39 -6.44
C ARG A 162 8.35 19.02 -6.82
N ASP A 163 7.79 18.42 -7.88
CA ASP A 163 8.10 17.04 -8.32
C ASP A 163 8.03 16.06 -7.15
N PRO A 164 6.81 15.82 -6.62
CA PRO A 164 6.62 15.13 -5.36
C PRO A 164 6.84 13.63 -5.54
N VAL A 165 7.64 13.05 -4.64
CA VAL A 165 7.93 11.62 -4.60
C VAL A 165 7.57 11.09 -3.23
N ALA A 166 6.70 10.08 -3.16
CA ALA A 166 6.29 9.47 -1.91
C ALA A 166 7.39 8.59 -1.32
N MET A 167 7.69 8.77 -0.04
CA MET A 167 8.61 7.90 0.69
C MET A 167 8.03 6.52 0.95
N SER A 168 6.71 6.36 1.00
CA SER A 168 6.06 5.10 1.35
C SER A 168 4.91 4.70 0.43
N PRO A 169 4.57 3.39 0.41
CA PRO A 169 3.37 2.90 -0.29
C PRO A 169 2.10 3.62 0.16
N GLU A 170 1.97 3.91 1.46
CA GLU A 170 0.82 4.61 2.05
C GLU A 170 0.65 6.03 1.50
N VAL A 171 1.75 6.78 1.42
CA VAL A 171 1.76 8.13 0.87
C VAL A 171 1.50 8.10 -0.64
N ALA A 172 2.17 7.19 -1.36
CA ALA A 172 1.99 7.02 -2.79
C ALA A 172 0.53 6.73 -3.15
N HIS A 173 -0.08 5.77 -2.45
CA HIS A 173 -1.48 5.39 -2.68
C HIS A 173 -2.47 6.46 -2.24
N SER A 174 -2.23 7.17 -1.14
CA SER A 174 -3.18 8.21 -0.66
C SER A 174 -3.19 9.45 -1.53
N LEU A 175 -2.03 9.84 -2.04
CA LEU A 175 -1.87 11.06 -2.83
C LEU A 175 -1.91 10.80 -4.34
N GLY A 176 -1.72 9.56 -4.78
CA GLY A 176 -1.62 9.23 -6.21
C GLY A 176 -0.34 9.78 -6.84
N ILE A 177 0.77 9.81 -6.11
CA ILE A 177 2.08 10.27 -6.58
C ILE A 177 3.06 9.10 -6.75
N PRO A 178 4.16 9.25 -7.52
CA PRO A 178 5.18 8.22 -7.66
C PRO A 178 5.79 7.82 -6.31
N PHE A 179 6.10 6.53 -6.16
CA PHE A 179 6.82 6.00 -5.01
C PHE A 179 8.33 6.10 -5.25
N LEU A 180 9.11 6.41 -4.20
CA LEU A 180 10.56 6.65 -4.30
C LEU A 180 11.32 5.53 -5.01
N LEU A 181 10.97 4.27 -4.74
CA LEU A 181 11.63 3.13 -5.36
C LEU A 181 11.26 2.91 -6.82
N GLU A 182 10.38 3.73 -7.41
CA GLU A 182 10.18 3.79 -8.85
C GLU A 182 11.25 4.66 -9.54
N MET A 183 12.03 5.45 -8.80
CA MET A 183 12.97 6.47 -9.28
C MET A 183 14.41 6.19 -8.80
N PRO A 184 15.08 5.16 -9.36
CA PRO A 184 16.41 4.73 -8.91
C PRO A 184 17.48 5.81 -9.08
N GLU A 185 17.30 6.76 -9.99
CA GLU A 185 18.19 7.91 -10.21
C GLU A 185 18.28 8.86 -9.00
N LEU A 186 17.28 8.82 -8.11
CA LEU A 186 17.30 9.62 -6.86
C LEU A 186 18.04 8.92 -5.72
N LEU A 187 18.49 7.68 -5.95
CA LEU A 187 19.00 6.78 -4.93
C LEU A 187 20.46 6.45 -5.19
N LYS A 188 21.22 6.32 -4.10
CA LYS A 188 22.59 5.81 -4.15
C LYS A 188 22.54 4.29 -4.16
N PRO A 189 23.52 3.62 -4.80
CA PRO A 189 23.63 2.17 -4.72
C PRO A 189 23.72 1.70 -3.26
N VAL A 190 23.01 0.63 -2.93
CA VAL A 190 23.04 -0.06 -1.64
C VAL A 190 23.26 -1.55 -1.87
N SER A 191 24.12 -2.18 -1.09
CA SER A 191 24.40 -3.62 -1.26
C SER A 191 23.42 -4.46 -0.44
N PHE A 192 22.64 -5.29 -1.12
CA PHE A 192 21.82 -6.31 -0.48
C PHE A 192 21.66 -7.51 -1.41
N THR A 193 21.71 -8.72 -0.86
CA THR A 193 21.31 -9.94 -1.54
C THR A 193 20.36 -10.71 -0.64
N GLY A 194 19.18 -11.06 -1.14
CA GLY A 194 18.20 -11.79 -0.35
C GLY A 194 16.77 -11.56 -0.83
N ARG A 195 15.83 -11.89 0.06
CA ARG A 195 14.39 -11.83 -0.25
C ARG A 195 13.89 -10.41 -0.12
N VAL A 196 12.92 -10.02 -0.94
CA VAL A 196 12.27 -8.71 -0.86
C VAL A 196 10.78 -8.86 -0.64
N HIS A 197 10.25 -8.19 0.39
CA HIS A 197 8.82 -8.07 0.61
C HIS A 197 8.26 -6.84 -0.11
N VAL A 198 7.39 -7.06 -1.09
CA VAL A 198 6.74 -5.97 -1.83
C VAL A 198 5.40 -5.61 -1.15
N PRO A 199 5.24 -4.36 -0.68
CA PRO A 199 4.05 -3.93 0.04
C PRO A 199 2.78 -3.99 -0.80
N CYS A 200 1.69 -4.38 -0.14
CA CYS A 200 0.36 -4.55 -0.73
C CYS A 200 -0.15 -3.37 -1.58
N LEU A 201 0.18 -2.13 -1.20
CA LEU A 201 -0.29 -0.89 -1.85
C LEU A 201 0.44 -0.53 -3.15
N ILE A 202 1.52 -1.25 -3.49
CA ILE A 202 2.32 -1.00 -4.70
C ILE A 202 2.53 -2.27 -5.54
N LEU A 203 1.73 -3.33 -5.34
CA LEU A 203 1.92 -4.57 -6.12
C LEU A 203 1.68 -4.37 -7.61
N ASP A 204 0.80 -3.44 -8.00
CA ASP A 204 0.60 -3.02 -9.39
C ASP A 204 1.84 -2.36 -10.02
N LYS A 205 2.72 -1.81 -9.17
CA LYS A 205 4.01 -1.23 -9.53
C LYS A 205 5.18 -2.18 -9.28
N GLY A 206 4.91 -3.42 -8.84
CA GLY A 206 5.91 -4.36 -8.32
C GLY A 206 7.07 -4.61 -9.30
N GLU A 207 6.77 -4.91 -10.57
CA GLU A 207 7.81 -5.14 -11.59
C GLU A 207 8.71 -3.92 -11.80
N ARG A 208 8.14 -2.72 -11.83
CA ARG A 208 8.90 -1.48 -11.97
C ARG A 208 9.81 -1.26 -10.77
N VAL A 209 9.28 -1.45 -9.57
CA VAL A 209 10.05 -1.32 -8.33
C VAL A 209 11.20 -2.33 -8.32
N LEU A 210 10.97 -3.60 -8.63
CA LEU A 210 12.02 -4.62 -8.67
C LEU A 210 13.15 -4.28 -9.64
N ARG A 211 12.83 -3.81 -10.86
CA ARG A 211 13.85 -3.34 -11.81
C ARG A 211 14.64 -2.13 -11.29
N SER A 212 13.97 -1.24 -10.55
CA SER A 212 14.65 -0.11 -9.90
C SER A 212 15.53 -0.55 -8.75
N LEU A 213 15.17 -1.61 -8.00
CA LEU A 213 16.01 -2.21 -6.97
C LEU A 213 17.32 -2.78 -7.56
N GLU A 214 17.23 -3.47 -8.69
CA GLU A 214 18.42 -3.98 -9.40
C GLU A 214 19.39 -2.84 -9.77
N LYS A 215 18.85 -1.71 -10.24
CA LYS A 215 19.65 -0.51 -10.60
C LYS A 215 20.36 0.13 -9.41
N VAL A 216 19.87 -0.08 -8.18
CA VAL A 216 20.52 0.38 -6.95
C VAL A 216 21.32 -0.72 -6.26
N ASN A 217 21.72 -1.78 -6.99
CA ASN A 217 22.58 -2.87 -6.54
C ASN A 217 21.95 -3.83 -5.49
N ILE A 218 20.63 -3.96 -5.51
CA ILE A 218 19.90 -4.95 -4.70
C ILE A 218 19.65 -6.20 -5.56
N ASN A 219 20.26 -7.32 -5.18
CA ASN A 219 20.10 -8.61 -5.83
C ASN A 219 18.97 -9.42 -5.15
N VAL A 220 17.81 -9.49 -5.81
CA VAL A 220 16.61 -10.12 -5.26
C VAL A 220 16.60 -11.61 -5.56
N THR A 221 16.63 -12.45 -4.52
CA THR A 221 16.58 -13.92 -4.68
C THR A 221 15.15 -14.47 -4.69
N GLU A 222 14.23 -13.81 -4.00
CA GLU A 222 12.82 -14.18 -3.91
C GLU A 222 11.96 -12.94 -3.67
N VAL A 223 10.74 -12.93 -4.20
CA VAL A 223 9.77 -11.84 -4.01
C VAL A 223 8.60 -12.33 -3.17
N VAL A 224 8.38 -11.71 -2.01
CA VAL A 224 7.29 -12.03 -1.09
C VAL A 224 6.16 -11.00 -1.26
N VAL A 225 5.02 -11.42 -1.82
CA VAL A 225 3.86 -10.53 -2.11
C VAL A 225 2.60 -10.86 -1.29
N ASP A 226 2.49 -12.09 -0.78
CA ASP A 226 1.24 -12.59 -0.18
C ASP A 226 1.15 -12.45 1.33
N LYS A 227 2.22 -12.00 1.98
CA LYS A 227 2.30 -11.86 3.43
C LYS A 227 2.13 -10.41 3.85
N CYS A 228 1.63 -10.21 5.06
CA CYS A 228 1.54 -8.90 5.69
C CYS A 228 2.19 -8.97 7.06
N ILE A 229 3.15 -8.10 7.32
CA ILE A 229 3.89 -8.05 8.60
C ILE A 229 2.99 -7.77 9.82
N LYS A 230 1.80 -7.21 9.61
CA LYS A 230 0.80 -6.99 10.67
C LYS A 230 0.09 -8.30 11.11
N VAL A 231 0.25 -9.38 10.36
CA VAL A 231 -0.42 -10.68 10.60
C VAL A 231 0.60 -11.80 10.78
N SER A 232 1.69 -11.75 10.01
CA SER A 232 2.72 -12.78 9.97
C SER A 232 3.97 -12.32 10.71
N SER A 233 4.77 -13.29 11.20
CA SER A 233 6.09 -13.00 11.75
C SER A 233 7.02 -12.39 10.70
N VAL A 234 7.99 -11.60 11.18
CA VAL A 234 9.11 -11.13 10.37
C VAL A 234 9.85 -12.34 9.80
N GLU A 235 10.15 -12.30 8.52
CA GLU A 235 10.94 -13.35 7.89
C GLU A 235 12.44 -13.02 7.95
N PRO A 236 13.29 -13.99 8.29
CA PRO A 236 14.74 -13.79 8.26
C PRO A 236 15.20 -13.43 6.85
N ASP A 237 16.28 -12.68 6.73
CA ASP A 237 16.92 -12.35 5.44
C ASP A 237 15.97 -11.71 4.40
N THR A 238 14.93 -11.02 4.88
CA THR A 238 13.94 -10.34 4.04
C THR A 238 14.05 -8.83 4.21
N LEU A 239 14.23 -8.12 3.09
CA LEU A 239 14.21 -6.67 3.03
C LEU A 239 12.78 -6.18 2.77
N TYR A 240 12.25 -5.37 3.66
CA TYR A 240 10.91 -4.81 3.54
C TYR A 240 10.95 -3.42 2.88
N LEU A 241 10.11 -3.21 1.86
CA LEU A 241 10.02 -1.91 1.17
C LEU A 241 8.99 -0.96 1.79
N CYS A 242 8.28 -1.38 2.85
CA CYS A 242 7.36 -0.52 3.60
C CYS A 242 8.04 -0.02 4.88
N PRO A 243 8.05 1.30 5.16
CA PRO A 243 8.68 1.83 6.35
C PRO A 243 7.96 1.37 7.64
N ARG A 244 6.67 1.02 7.58
CA ARG A 244 5.94 0.46 8.74
C ARG A 244 6.52 -0.84 9.27
N ALA A 245 7.33 -1.53 8.47
CA ALA A 245 7.96 -2.78 8.91
C ALA A 245 8.95 -2.55 10.07
N THR A 246 9.49 -1.32 10.21
CA THR A 246 10.32 -0.93 11.36
C THR A 246 9.59 -1.10 12.70
N LEU A 247 8.28 -0.84 12.76
CA LEU A 247 7.45 -1.03 13.96
C LEU A 247 7.37 -2.49 14.42
N HIS A 248 7.80 -3.42 13.58
CA HIS A 248 7.85 -4.85 13.83
C HIS A 248 9.29 -5.38 13.90
N ASN A 249 10.29 -4.50 14.04
CA ASN A 249 11.72 -4.84 14.05
C ASN A 249 12.22 -5.54 12.77
N ALA A 250 11.54 -5.33 11.64
CA ALA A 250 12.01 -5.82 10.35
C ALA A 250 13.01 -4.84 9.72
N LYS A 251 14.03 -5.39 9.05
CA LYS A 251 14.98 -4.62 8.25
C LYS A 251 14.28 -4.05 7.02
N THR A 252 14.42 -2.74 6.82
CA THR A 252 13.83 -2.03 5.68
C THR A 252 14.89 -1.51 4.72
N ILE A 253 14.47 -1.22 3.49
CA ILE A 253 15.36 -0.59 2.51
C ILE A 253 15.83 0.80 2.95
N PHE A 254 15.03 1.51 3.75
CA PHE A 254 15.40 2.83 4.25
C PHE A 254 16.54 2.75 5.27
N ASP A 255 16.63 1.66 6.03
CA ASP A 255 17.76 1.40 6.93
C ASP A 255 19.06 1.24 6.14
N LEU A 256 19.01 0.51 5.02
CA LEU A 256 20.15 0.36 4.11
C LEU A 256 20.53 1.68 3.42
N MET A 257 19.54 2.49 3.05
CA MET A 257 19.79 3.80 2.45
C MET A 257 20.39 4.79 3.43
N LEU A 258 20.11 4.64 4.72
CA LEU A 258 20.65 5.50 5.79
C LEU A 258 21.98 5.00 6.33
N SER A 259 22.28 3.70 6.29
CA SER A 259 23.62 3.21 6.65
C SER A 259 24.68 3.89 5.77
N ASP A 260 25.78 4.28 6.38
CA ASP A 260 26.96 4.74 5.65
C ASP A 260 27.50 3.54 4.88
N GLY A 261 27.50 3.67 3.55
CA GLY A 261 28.21 2.76 2.66
C GLY A 261 29.66 3.18 2.56
#